data_AF-Q3AAJ2-F1
#
_entry.id   AF-Q3AAJ2-F1
#
_cell.length_a   1.000
_cell.length_b   1.000
_cell.length_c   1.000
_cell.angle_alpha   90.00
_cell.angle_beta   90.00
_cell.angle_gamma   90.00
#
_symmetry.space_group_name_H-M   'P 1'
#
loop_
_entity.id
_entity.type
_entity.pdbx_description
1 polymer ?
#
loop_
_entity_poly.entity_id
_entity_poly.type
_entity_poly.pdbx_seq_one_letter_code
_entity_poly.pdbx_strand_id
1 'polypeptide(L)'
;MKPQDLTKEQALKLLEDFAKRWLAHDGLWFLEMEKNFGLEKAIELDEAAWAQFTVIEAKRIKDFLKLPQNGGLAALEVALRFRLYGFLNQQEISREGNKLIYKMKTCRVQEHASVKIFQTFPVSRWG
;
A
#
# COMPACT_ATOMS: atom_id res chain seq x y z
N MET A 1 6.73 12.71 26.94
CA MET A 1 6.18 13.07 25.63
C MET A 1 5.11 12.05 25.27
N LYS A 2 3.92 12.53 24.90
CA LYS A 2 2.78 11.75 24.43
C LYS A 2 2.59 12.01 22.92
N PRO A 3 1.86 11.17 22.17
CA PRO A 3 1.61 11.41 20.75
C PRO A 3 0.97 12.78 20.43
N GLN A 4 0.21 13.34 21.37
CA GLN A 4 -0.43 14.65 21.23
C GLN A 4 0.58 15.81 21.29
N ASP A 5 1.79 15.57 21.80
CA ASP A 5 2.84 16.58 21.95
C ASP A 5 3.70 16.72 20.68
N LEU A 6 3.46 15.91 19.64
CA LEU A 6 4.29 15.88 18.44
C LEU A 6 4.08 17.12 17.56
N THR A 7 5.17 17.66 17.02
CA THR A 7 5.06 18.63 15.91
C THR A 7 4.48 17.96 14.67
N LYS A 8 4.02 18.77 13.71
CA LYS A 8 3.55 18.28 12.41
C LYS A 8 4.60 17.41 11.71
N GLU A 9 5.86 17.83 11.71
CA GLU A 9 6.96 17.08 11.09
C GLU A 9 7.19 15.74 11.79
N GLN A 10 7.14 15.72 13.12
CA GLN A 10 7.28 14.48 13.89
C GLN A 10 6.10 13.53 13.63
N ALA A 11 4.88 14.05 13.57
CA ALA A 11 3.69 13.26 13.25
C ALA A 11 3.76 12.67 11.84
N LEU A 12 4.19 13.45 10.83
CA LEU A 12 4.37 12.95 9.47
C LEU A 12 5.44 11.84 9.38
N LYS A 13 6.58 12.03 10.05
CA LYS A 13 7.61 10.98 10.15
C LYS A 13 7.09 9.73 10.87
N LEU A 14 6.28 9.90 11.90
CA LEU A 14 5.67 8.78 12.62
C LEU A 14 4.66 8.02 11.74
N LEU A 15 3.90 8.70 10.87
CA LEU A 15 3.01 8.05 9.90
C LEU A 15 3.80 7.20 8.90
N GLU A 16 4.91 7.73 8.37
CA GLU A 16 5.81 6.99 7.49
C GLU A 16 6.38 5.75 8.20
N ASP A 17 6.80 5.91 9.46
CA ASP A 17 7.33 4.81 10.27
C ASP A 17 6.26 3.74 10.57
N PHE A 18 5.03 4.12 10.89
CA PHE A 18 3.93 3.17 11.05
C PHE A 18 3.63 2.40 9.76
N ALA A 19 3.70 3.07 8.61
CA ALA A 19 3.55 2.39 7.32
C ALA A 19 4.67 1.36 7.10
N LYS A 20 5.92 1.67 7.48
CA LYS A 20 7.05 0.73 7.39
C LYS A 20 6.85 -0.47 8.32
N ARG A 21 6.41 -0.25 9.55
CA ARG A 21 6.16 -1.31 10.54
C ARG A 21 5.04 -2.25 10.07
N TRP A 22 3.96 -1.69 9.53
CA TRP A 22 2.87 -2.49 8.98
C TRP A 22 3.36 -3.36 7.82
N LEU A 23 4.11 -2.78 6.87
CA LEU A 23 4.63 -3.53 5.73
C LEU A 23 5.62 -4.62 6.14
N ALA A 24 6.45 -4.36 7.15
CA ALA A 24 7.35 -5.37 7.70
C ALA A 24 6.57 -6.53 8.35
N HIS A 25 5.50 -6.23 9.11
CA HIS A 25 4.65 -7.24 9.70
C HIS A 25 3.93 -8.09 8.63
N ASP A 26 3.37 -7.45 7.60
CA ASP A 26 2.72 -8.11 6.47
C ASP A 26 3.67 -9.10 5.76
N GLY A 27 4.90 -8.65 5.45
CA GLY A 27 5.92 -9.52 4.86
C GLY A 27 6.35 -10.67 5.77
N LEU A 28 6.52 -10.44 7.08
CA LEU A 28 6.85 -11.50 8.04
C LEU A 28 5.74 -12.54 8.16
N TRP A 29 4.49 -12.09 8.18
CA TRP A 29 3.33 -12.98 8.20
C TRP A 29 3.28 -13.84 6.94
N PHE A 30 3.48 -13.25 5.76
CA PHE A 30 3.52 -13.97 4.49
C PHE A 30 4.62 -15.04 4.47
N LEU A 31 5.83 -14.71 4.96
CA LEU A 31 6.94 -15.66 5.04
C LEU A 31 6.64 -16.85 5.96
N GLU A 32 5.98 -16.62 7.10
CA GLU A 32 5.54 -17.73 7.95
C GLU A 32 4.42 -18.55 7.30
N MET A 33 3.52 -17.95 6.51
CA MET A 33 2.54 -18.71 5.73
C MET A 33 3.21 -19.58 4.67
N GLU A 34 4.17 -19.04 3.91
CA GLU A 34 4.93 -19.80 2.90
C GLU A 34 5.67 -20.98 3.57
N LYS A 35 6.33 -20.73 4.69
CA LYS A 35 7.09 -21.74 5.42
C LYS A 35 6.23 -22.91 5.92
N ASN A 36 4.99 -22.65 6.34
CA ASN A 36 4.12 -23.67 6.94
C ASN A 36 3.16 -24.33 5.94
N PHE A 37 2.77 -23.63 4.87
CA PHE A 37 1.73 -24.09 3.95
C PHE A 37 2.16 -24.13 2.48
N GLY A 38 3.39 -23.73 2.19
CA GLY A 38 3.87 -23.57 0.82
C GLY A 38 3.40 -22.27 0.17
N LEU A 39 4.03 -21.95 -0.95
CA LEU A 39 3.89 -20.66 -1.62
C LEU A 39 2.48 -20.44 -2.21
N GLU A 40 1.92 -21.45 -2.88
CA GLU A 40 0.59 -21.35 -3.49
C GLU A 40 -0.48 -20.99 -2.46
N LYS A 41 -0.45 -21.65 -1.29
CA LYS A 41 -1.42 -21.39 -0.22
C LYS A 41 -1.19 -20.02 0.43
N ALA A 42 0.07 -19.60 0.59
CA ALA A 42 0.40 -18.28 1.10
C ALA A 42 -0.15 -17.17 0.19
N ILE A 43 -0.01 -17.32 -1.13
CA ILE A 43 -0.57 -16.38 -2.12
C ILE A 43 -2.09 -16.34 -2.03
N GLU A 44 -2.78 -17.48 -1.99
CA GLU A 44 -4.24 -17.54 -1.86
C GLU A 44 -4.74 -16.78 -0.61
N LEU A 45 -4.07 -16.98 0.53
CA LEU A 45 -4.42 -16.33 1.78
C LEU A 45 -4.12 -14.82 1.75
N ASP A 46 -3.00 -14.43 1.14
CA ASP A 46 -2.61 -13.03 0.95
C ASP A 46 -3.64 -12.29 0.07
N GLU A 47 -4.01 -12.87 -1.08
CA GLU A 47 -5.04 -12.32 -1.96
C GLU A 47 -6.38 -12.11 -1.23
N ALA A 48 -6.80 -13.11 -0.43
CA ALA A 48 -8.02 -13.03 0.37
C ALA A 48 -7.95 -11.95 1.46
N ALA A 49 -6.79 -11.76 2.08
CA ALA A 49 -6.57 -10.71 3.08
C ALA A 49 -6.57 -9.32 2.41
N TRP A 50 -5.86 -9.14 1.30
CA TRP A 50 -5.79 -7.89 0.56
C TRP A 50 -7.14 -7.47 -0.04
N ALA A 51 -7.95 -8.41 -0.51
CA ALA A 51 -9.30 -8.14 -1.02
C ALA A 51 -10.19 -7.49 0.07
N GLN A 52 -10.04 -7.90 1.32
CA GLN A 52 -10.78 -7.31 2.45
C GLN A 52 -10.13 -6.00 2.93
N PHE A 53 -8.81 -5.99 3.07
CA PHE A 53 -8.06 -4.83 3.56
C PHE A 53 -8.25 -3.61 2.66
N THR A 54 -8.18 -3.77 1.33
CA THR A 54 -8.32 -2.66 0.38
C THR A 54 -9.67 -1.94 0.49
N VAL A 55 -10.76 -2.68 0.76
CA VAL A 55 -12.09 -2.11 0.99
C VAL A 55 -12.12 -1.32 2.30
N ILE A 56 -11.51 -1.85 3.36
CA ILE A 56 -11.42 -1.19 4.67
C ILE A 56 -10.60 0.10 4.56
N GLU A 57 -9.44 0.03 3.92
CA GLU A 57 -8.55 1.17 3.66
C GLU A 57 -9.29 2.26 2.87
N ALA A 58 -9.93 1.90 1.76
CA ALA A 58 -10.67 2.85 0.93
C ALA A 58 -11.80 3.55 1.68
N LYS A 59 -12.57 2.82 2.51
CA LYS A 59 -13.62 3.40 3.36
C LYS A 59 -13.04 4.40 4.37
N ARG A 60 -11.98 4.01 5.08
CA ARG A 60 -11.31 4.88 6.06
C ARG A 60 -10.75 6.15 5.43
N ILE A 61 -10.11 6.04 4.26
CA ILE A 61 -9.60 7.19 3.51
C ILE A 61 -10.74 8.11 3.09
N LYS A 62 -11.82 7.54 2.53
CA LYS A 62 -12.99 8.30 2.10
C LYS A 62 -13.60 9.08 3.26
N ASP A 63 -13.77 8.44 4.42
CA ASP A 63 -14.35 9.08 5.60
C ASP A 63 -13.42 10.17 6.16
N PHE A 64 -12.12 9.88 6.25
CA PHE A 64 -11.10 10.83 6.72
C PHE A 64 -11.04 12.10 5.87
N LEU A 65 -11.09 11.94 4.54
CA LEU A 65 -11.03 13.04 3.59
C LEU A 65 -12.41 13.63 3.24
N LYS A 66 -13.48 13.04 3.77
CA LYS A 66 -14.89 13.39 3.45
C LYS A 66 -15.17 13.38 1.94
N LEU A 67 -14.63 12.40 1.21
CA LEU A 67 -14.82 12.32 -0.25
C LEU A 67 -16.29 11.98 -0.59
N PRO A 68 -16.85 12.59 -1.65
CA PRO A 68 -18.25 12.40 -2.00
C PRO A 68 -18.54 10.97 -2.46
N GLN A 69 -19.79 10.52 -2.23
CA GLN A 69 -20.31 9.35 -2.92
C GLN A 69 -20.29 9.60 -4.44
N ASN A 70 -19.84 8.62 -5.22
CA ASN A 70 -19.74 8.72 -6.68
C ASN A 70 -18.82 9.87 -7.18
N GLY A 71 -17.79 10.24 -6.42
CA GLY A 71 -16.84 11.30 -6.80
C GLY A 71 -15.94 11.01 -8.02
N GLY A 72 -16.11 9.85 -8.65
CA GLY A 72 -15.41 9.45 -9.88
C GLY A 72 -13.90 9.46 -9.75
N LEU A 73 -13.22 9.69 -10.88
CA LEU A 73 -11.76 9.65 -10.97
C LEU A 73 -11.08 10.78 -10.20
N ALA A 74 -11.75 11.92 -9.97
CA ALA A 74 -11.21 13.01 -9.17
C ALA A 74 -11.09 12.62 -7.69
N ALA A 75 -12.12 11.99 -7.12
CA ALA A 75 -12.04 11.47 -5.75
C ALA A 75 -11.03 10.31 -5.64
N LEU A 76 -10.97 9.44 -6.66
CA LEU A 76 -10.01 8.34 -6.70
C LEU A 76 -8.56 8.82 -6.69
N GLU A 77 -8.24 9.85 -7.49
CA GLU A 77 -6.91 10.46 -7.52
C GLU A 77 -6.44 10.93 -6.15
N VAL A 78 -7.31 11.62 -5.42
CA VAL A 78 -6.98 12.08 -4.06
C VAL A 78 -6.83 10.88 -3.13
N ALA A 79 -7.76 9.93 -3.16
CA ALA A 79 -7.75 8.76 -2.28
C ALA A 79 -6.46 7.92 -2.42
N LEU A 80 -5.95 7.74 -3.65
CA LEU A 80 -4.75 6.95 -3.91
C LEU A 80 -3.51 7.49 -3.18
N ARG A 81 -3.41 8.82 -2.98
CA ARG A 81 -2.29 9.47 -2.27
C ARG A 81 -2.26 9.16 -0.77
N PHE A 82 -3.38 8.71 -0.21
CA PHE A 82 -3.53 8.41 1.23
C PHE A 82 -3.53 6.91 1.53
N ARG A 83 -3.35 6.06 0.50
CA ARG A 83 -3.08 4.64 0.73
C ARG A 83 -1.79 4.48 1.52
N LEU A 84 -1.68 3.37 2.24
CA LEU A 84 -0.50 3.04 3.05
C LEU A 84 0.81 3.18 2.26
N TYR A 85 0.82 2.72 1.01
CA TYR A 85 1.98 2.81 0.13
C TYR A 85 2.34 4.24 -0.27
N GLY A 86 1.40 5.19 -0.21
CA GLY A 86 1.65 6.61 -0.49
C GLY A 86 2.69 7.24 0.45
N PHE A 87 2.86 6.67 1.64
CA PHE A 87 3.89 7.10 2.60
C PHE A 87 5.25 6.44 2.36
N LEU A 88 5.31 5.33 1.62
CA LEU A 88 6.50 4.49 1.50
C LEU A 88 7.20 4.61 0.15
N ASN A 89 6.42 4.84 -0.89
CA ASN A 89 6.85 4.71 -2.27
C ASN A 89 6.67 6.03 -3.02
N GLN A 90 7.54 6.29 -3.99
CA GLN A 90 7.34 7.39 -4.92
C GLN A 90 6.30 6.99 -5.96
N GLN A 91 5.28 7.83 -6.13
CA GLN A 91 4.13 7.56 -6.98
C GLN A 91 3.86 8.74 -7.90
N GLU A 92 3.43 8.43 -9.11
CA GLU A 92 2.96 9.39 -10.09
C GLU A 92 1.51 9.06 -10.44
N ILE A 93 0.65 10.08 -10.43
CA ILE A 93 -0.73 9.97 -10.88
C ILE A 93 -0.93 10.96 -12.02
N SER A 94 -1.44 10.47 -13.15
CA SER A 94 -1.80 11.29 -14.31
C SER A 94 -3.17 10.91 -14.86
N ARG A 95 -3.73 11.79 -15.71
CA ARG A 95 -5.07 11.64 -16.29
C ARG A 95 -4.97 11.60 -17.81
N GLU A 96 -5.63 10.62 -18.41
CA GLU A 96 -5.77 10.51 -19.87
C GLU A 96 -7.26 10.33 -20.21
N GLY A 97 -7.96 11.43 -20.45
CA GLY A 97 -9.41 11.42 -20.67
C GLY A 97 -10.16 10.81 -19.47
N ASN A 98 -10.84 9.68 -19.70
CA ASN A 98 -11.56 8.92 -18.68
C ASN A 98 -10.71 7.84 -17.99
N LYS A 99 -9.38 7.91 -18.11
CA LYS A 99 -8.44 7.02 -17.44
C LYS A 99 -7.66 7.76 -16.38
N LEU A 100 -7.34 7.05 -15.30
CA LEU A 100 -6.38 7.47 -14.30
C LEU A 100 -5.22 6.49 -14.34
N ILE A 101 -4.02 7.01 -14.56
CA ILE A 101 -2.80 6.23 -14.59
C ILE A 101 -2.12 6.44 -13.26
N TYR A 102 -1.94 5.35 -12.53
CA TYR A 102 -1.26 5.33 -11.24
C TYR A 102 0.01 4.49 -11.38
N LYS A 103 1.16 5.17 -11.36
CA LYS A 103 2.47 4.55 -11.57
C LYS A 103 3.26 4.57 -10.27
N MET A 104 3.64 3.39 -9.80
CA MET A 104 4.60 3.21 -8.73
C MET A 104 6.02 3.38 -9.30
N LYS A 105 6.74 4.44 -8.92
CA LYS A 105 8.09 4.75 -9.44
C LYS A 105 9.17 4.02 -8.64
N THR A 106 8.98 3.94 -7.34
CA THR A 106 9.80 3.09 -6.45
C THR A 106 8.87 2.14 -5.71
N CYS A 107 9.30 0.90 -5.51
CA CYS A 107 8.54 -0.06 -4.73
C CYS A 107 9.46 -0.68 -3.69
N ARG A 108 9.29 -0.25 -2.44
CA ARG A 108 10.09 -0.73 -1.32
C ARG A 108 10.07 -2.25 -1.18
N VAL A 109 8.91 -2.87 -1.43
CA VAL A 109 8.79 -4.34 -1.42
C VAL A 109 9.71 -4.97 -2.45
N GLN A 110 9.75 -4.43 -3.68
CA GLN A 110 10.66 -4.91 -4.71
C GLN A 110 12.12 -4.67 -4.31
N GLU A 111 12.46 -3.49 -3.81
CA GLU A 111 13.85 -3.18 -3.40
C GLU A 111 14.40 -4.16 -2.36
N HIS A 112 13.54 -4.70 -1.49
CA HIS A 112 13.92 -5.62 -0.43
C HIS A 112 13.48 -7.08 -0.64
N ALA A 113 12.75 -7.38 -1.72
CA ALA A 113 12.27 -8.74 -1.99
C ALA A 113 13.43 -9.67 -2.38
N SER A 114 13.30 -10.93 -1.98
CA SER A 114 14.23 -11.98 -2.41
C SER A 114 13.98 -12.35 -3.88
N VAL A 115 15.01 -12.82 -4.57
CA VAL A 115 14.93 -13.28 -5.98
C VAL A 115 13.82 -14.32 -6.19
N LYS A 116 13.55 -15.15 -5.17
CA LYS A 116 12.49 -16.16 -5.20
C LYS A 116 11.09 -15.54 -5.33
N ILE A 117 10.81 -14.46 -4.58
CA ILE A 117 9.53 -13.74 -4.64
C ILE A 117 9.31 -13.11 -6.02
N PHE A 118 10.36 -12.57 -6.64
CA PHE A 118 10.30 -11.99 -7.99
C PHE A 118 10.04 -12.98 -9.13
N GLN A 119 10.40 -14.24 -8.95
CA GLN A 119 10.11 -15.28 -9.94
C GLN A 119 8.65 -15.74 -9.88
N THR A 120 8.00 -15.59 -8.73
CA THR A 120 6.63 -16.07 -8.51
C THR A 120 5.58 -14.98 -8.70
N PHE A 121 5.85 -13.75 -8.26
CA PHE A 121 5.03 -12.60 -8.62
C PHE A 121 5.68 -11.91 -9.82
N PRO A 122 5.04 -11.89 -11.01
CA PRO A 122 5.54 -11.16 -12.15
C PRO A 122 5.35 -9.65 -11.90
N VAL A 123 6.20 -9.08 -11.06
CA VAL A 123 6.31 -7.64 -10.87
C VAL A 123 7.31 -7.13 -11.88
N SER A 124 6.83 -6.53 -12.97
CA SER A 124 7.68 -5.91 -13.97
C SER A 124 8.43 -4.73 -13.34
N ARG A 125 9.77 -4.79 -13.36
CA ARG A 125 10.62 -3.61 -13.19
C ARG A 125 10.39 -2.74 -14.42
N TRP A 126 9.70 -1.62 -14.24
CA TRP A 126 9.62 -0.62 -15.29
C TRP A 126 10.99 0.05 -15.37
N GLY A 127 11.73 -0.25 -16.43
CA GLY A 127 12.98 0.42 -16.79
C GLY A 127 12.80 1.90 -17.10
#